data_AF-A0A327J5E4-F1
#
_entry.id   AF-A0A327J5E4-F1
#
_cell.length_a   1.000
_cell.length_b   1.000
_cell.length_c   1.000
_cell.angle_alpha   90.00
_cell.angle_beta   90.00
_cell.angle_gamma   90.00
#
_symmetry.space_group_name_H-M   'P 1'
#
loop_
_entity.id
_entity.type
_entity.pdbx_description
1 polymer ?
#
loop_
_entity_poly.entity_id
_entity_poly.type
_entity_poly.pdbx_seq_one_letter_code
_entity_poly.pdbx_strand_id
1 'polypeptide(L)'
;MSIAINADLSYIQRRLNIPEIRMQTYENMTVDEIVKAEAAAGNQEAIQLAADMFTDVNMLTELFQLADPENKLTIMQAMTSSQLEKLVPMLEQDDLVQGLNYFTQDSLLELMKHIPKEELVKTVMEMFSQEQVIEFMPEKELDNVLTDFDTDKERILENLKSIPEMYLQQIVESITGEEAQGNSNELILQIGQFGDQDYKNAITNLQPAQKRELTYLMTNQEPKLFEKFSTDAYTHIINRERDKEDTVKAMRVIKPEYLQKMITQLPQDLLSIVTTQIDTEKFADSLINKFPELLAQFVAAG
;
A
#
# COMPACT_ATOMS: atom_id res chain seq x y z
N MET A 1 -15.93 -28.86 7.81
CA MET A 1 -14.81 -28.81 8.77
C MET A 1 -15.28 -27.95 9.92
N SER A 2 -15.03 -28.37 11.15
CA SER A 2 -15.39 -27.66 12.38
C SER A 2 -14.21 -26.77 12.80
N ILE A 3 -14.47 -25.49 13.10
CA ILE A 3 -13.42 -24.55 13.53
C ILE A 3 -13.44 -24.51 15.06
N ALA A 4 -12.42 -25.07 15.71
CA ALA A 4 -12.33 -25.07 17.17
C ALA A 4 -11.67 -23.77 17.64
N ILE A 5 -12.39 -22.96 18.41
CA ILE A 5 -11.89 -21.72 19.04
C ILE A 5 -12.20 -21.72 20.53
N ASN A 6 -11.43 -20.96 21.30
CA ASN A 6 -11.70 -20.82 22.73
C ASN A 6 -12.99 -20.02 22.94
N ALA A 7 -13.93 -20.58 23.69
CA ALA A 7 -15.12 -19.88 24.16
C ALA A 7 -15.04 -19.61 25.67
N ASP A 8 -15.54 -18.45 26.12
CA ASP A 8 -15.64 -18.17 27.55
C ASP A 8 -16.86 -18.89 28.16
N LEU A 9 -16.66 -20.12 28.61
CA LEU A 9 -17.71 -20.88 29.31
C LEU A 9 -18.15 -20.19 30.62
N SER A 10 -17.30 -19.34 31.22
CA SER A 10 -17.67 -18.53 32.39
C SER A 10 -18.62 -17.39 32.00
N TYR A 11 -18.52 -16.87 30.77
CA TYR A 11 -19.48 -15.93 30.22
C TYR A 11 -20.85 -16.59 30.05
N ILE A 12 -20.90 -17.79 29.46
CA ILE A 12 -22.15 -18.56 29.30
C ILE A 12 -22.78 -18.87 30.66
N GLN A 13 -21.99 -19.39 31.60
CA GLN A 13 -22.46 -19.72 32.94
C GLN A 13 -23.13 -18.53 33.64
N ARG A 14 -22.50 -17.35 33.56
CA ARG A 14 -23.03 -16.11 34.16
C ARG A 14 -24.26 -15.61 33.41
N ARG A 15 -24.22 -15.57 32.08
CA ARG A 15 -25.30 -15.03 31.24
C ARG A 15 -26.58 -15.87 31.35
N LEU A 16 -26.43 -17.20 31.38
CA LEU A 16 -27.54 -18.14 31.45
C LEU A 16 -27.92 -18.52 32.89
N ASN A 17 -27.23 -17.98 33.89
CA ASN A 17 -27.41 -18.28 35.30
C ASN A 17 -27.38 -19.80 35.60
N ILE A 18 -26.42 -20.50 34.98
CA ILE A 18 -26.27 -21.95 35.11
C ILE A 18 -25.51 -22.28 36.42
N PRO A 19 -26.07 -23.13 37.30
CA PRO A 19 -25.36 -23.57 38.49
C PRO A 19 -24.09 -24.36 38.15
N GLU A 20 -23.03 -24.21 38.94
CA GLU A 20 -21.74 -24.87 38.72
C GLU A 20 -21.84 -26.39 38.57
N ILE A 21 -22.69 -27.04 39.37
CA ILE A 21 -22.96 -28.49 39.30
C ILE A 21 -23.52 -28.89 37.93
N ARG A 22 -24.31 -28.02 37.29
CA ARG A 22 -24.86 -28.28 35.96
C ARG A 22 -23.82 -28.03 34.87
N MET A 23 -22.98 -26.99 35.01
CA MET A 23 -21.85 -26.77 34.08
C MET A 23 -20.89 -27.95 34.03
N GLN A 24 -20.67 -28.66 35.14
CA GLN A 24 -19.86 -29.89 35.15
C GLN A 24 -20.44 -31.00 34.26
N THR A 25 -21.76 -31.00 34.00
CA THR A 25 -22.38 -31.96 33.08
C THR A 25 -22.19 -31.61 31.61
N TYR A 26 -21.69 -30.40 31.33
CA TYR A 26 -21.49 -29.83 30.00
C TYR A 26 -20.02 -29.80 29.57
N GLU A 27 -19.12 -30.44 30.32
CA GLU A 27 -17.66 -30.40 30.12
C GLU A 27 -17.21 -30.80 28.69
N ASN A 28 -18.00 -31.61 27.97
CA ASN A 28 -17.70 -32.05 26.61
C ASN A 28 -18.69 -31.51 25.56
N MET A 29 -19.55 -30.56 25.93
CA MET A 29 -20.55 -29.98 25.03
C MET A 29 -20.04 -28.68 24.43
N THR A 30 -20.38 -28.43 23.18
CA THR A 30 -20.12 -27.15 22.49
C THR A 30 -20.99 -26.04 23.06
N VAL A 31 -20.62 -24.79 22.80
CA VAL A 31 -21.44 -23.61 23.14
C VAL A 31 -22.87 -23.77 22.61
N ASP A 32 -23.02 -24.15 21.35
CA ASP A 32 -24.34 -24.39 20.73
C ASP A 32 -25.11 -25.52 21.40
N GLU A 33 -24.44 -26.62 21.78
CA GLU A 33 -25.06 -27.73 22.50
C GLU A 33 -25.52 -27.34 23.91
N ILE A 34 -24.71 -26.55 24.64
CA ILE A 34 -25.07 -26.02 25.96
C ILE A 34 -26.30 -25.11 25.87
N VAL A 35 -26.29 -24.17 24.92
CA VAL A 35 -27.40 -23.24 24.70
C VAL A 35 -28.67 -23.99 24.33
N LYS A 36 -28.59 -24.99 23.43
CA LYS A 36 -29.73 -25.84 23.06
C LYS A 36 -30.27 -26.66 24.24
N ALA A 37 -29.40 -27.24 25.06
CA ALA A 37 -29.80 -28.01 26.22
C ALA A 37 -30.53 -27.16 27.27
N GLU A 38 -30.02 -25.96 27.55
CA GLU A 38 -30.66 -25.01 28.47
C GLU A 38 -31.98 -24.44 27.91
N ALA A 39 -32.04 -24.14 26.61
CA ALA A 39 -33.28 -23.71 25.95
C ALA A 39 -34.35 -24.81 26.00
N ALA A 40 -33.97 -26.07 25.76
CA ALA A 40 -34.87 -27.22 25.90
C ALA A 40 -35.34 -27.45 27.35
N ALA A 41 -34.51 -27.09 28.33
CA ALA A 41 -34.86 -27.10 29.76
C ALA A 41 -35.74 -25.90 30.18
N GLY A 42 -36.10 -25.00 29.26
CA GLY A 42 -36.98 -23.87 29.48
C GLY A 42 -36.29 -22.58 29.96
N ASN A 43 -34.96 -22.51 29.87
CA ASN A 43 -34.19 -21.31 30.20
C ASN A 43 -34.45 -20.20 29.17
N GLN A 44 -35.17 -19.16 29.56
CA GLN A 44 -35.52 -18.05 28.66
C GLN A 44 -34.29 -17.27 28.18
N GLU A 45 -33.26 -17.15 29.01
CA GLU A 45 -32.00 -16.50 28.61
C GLU A 45 -31.28 -17.30 27.53
N ALA A 46 -31.39 -18.64 27.54
CA ALA A 46 -30.79 -19.49 26.51
C ALA A 46 -31.53 -19.40 25.17
N ILE A 47 -32.86 -19.26 25.20
CA ILE A 47 -33.67 -19.01 24.00
C ILE A 47 -33.29 -17.66 23.37
N GLN A 48 -33.12 -16.62 24.20
CA GLN A 48 -32.71 -15.30 23.74
C GLN A 48 -31.26 -15.32 23.21
N LEU A 49 -30.34 -15.96 23.93
CA LEU A 49 -28.93 -16.13 23.54
C LEU A 49 -28.81 -16.81 22.16
N ALA A 50 -29.61 -17.85 21.90
CA ALA A 50 -29.60 -18.54 20.60
C ALA A 50 -29.99 -17.62 19.42
N ALA A 51 -30.88 -16.65 19.65
CA ALA A 51 -31.25 -15.66 18.64
C ALA A 51 -30.18 -14.56 18.48
N ASP A 52 -29.62 -14.12 19.60
CA ASP A 52 -28.65 -13.02 19.64
C ASP A 52 -27.27 -13.45 19.10
N MET A 53 -26.90 -14.75 19.15
CA MET A 53 -25.57 -15.25 18.74
C MET A 53 -25.21 -14.96 17.29
N PHE A 54 -26.22 -14.74 16.46
CA PHE A 54 -26.07 -14.44 15.04
C PHE A 54 -26.36 -12.99 14.70
N THR A 55 -26.61 -12.13 15.69
CA THR A 55 -27.06 -10.75 15.46
C THR A 55 -26.40 -9.71 16.38
N ASP A 56 -25.82 -10.09 17.51
CA ASP A 56 -25.17 -9.19 18.47
C ASP A 56 -23.64 -9.29 18.43
N VAL A 57 -23.01 -8.19 18.00
CA VAL A 57 -21.54 -8.01 17.87
C VAL A 57 -20.81 -8.11 19.22
N ASN A 58 -21.34 -7.49 20.26
CA ASN A 58 -20.68 -7.46 21.58
C ASN A 58 -20.71 -8.85 22.19
N MET A 59 -21.85 -9.50 22.08
CA MET A 59 -22.02 -10.84 22.59
C MET A 59 -21.12 -11.84 21.86
N LEU A 60 -21.01 -11.72 20.53
CA LEU A 60 -20.11 -12.57 19.74
C LEU A 60 -18.65 -12.37 20.15
N THR A 61 -18.25 -11.11 20.33
CA THR A 61 -16.91 -10.74 20.79
C THR A 61 -16.56 -11.37 22.14
N GLU A 62 -17.44 -11.24 23.13
CA GLU A 62 -17.22 -11.77 24.49
C GLU A 62 -17.25 -13.31 24.51
N LEU A 63 -18.25 -13.91 23.87
CA LEU A 63 -18.49 -15.35 23.90
C LEU A 63 -17.34 -16.14 23.25
N PHE A 64 -16.89 -15.69 22.08
CA PHE A 64 -15.81 -16.34 21.32
C PHE A 64 -14.47 -15.64 21.48
N GLN A 65 -14.35 -14.77 22.49
CA GLN A 65 -13.13 -14.04 22.84
C GLN A 65 -12.42 -13.48 21.59
N LEU A 66 -13.16 -12.80 20.71
CA LEU A 66 -12.61 -12.33 19.42
C LEU A 66 -11.51 -11.28 19.60
N ALA A 67 -11.36 -10.71 20.79
CA ALA A 67 -10.20 -9.89 21.12
C ALA A 67 -8.89 -10.69 21.22
N ASP A 68 -8.96 -12.02 21.39
CA ASP A 68 -7.81 -12.92 21.38
C ASP A 68 -7.27 -13.09 19.94
N PRO A 69 -6.00 -12.72 19.68
CA PRO A 69 -5.38 -12.91 18.38
C PRO A 69 -5.39 -14.35 17.89
N GLU A 70 -5.29 -15.36 18.77
CA GLU A 70 -5.28 -16.78 18.39
C GLU A 70 -6.65 -17.23 17.87
N ASN A 71 -7.73 -16.79 18.51
CA ASN A 71 -9.09 -17.07 18.04
C ASN A 71 -9.36 -16.38 16.69
N LYS A 72 -8.97 -15.11 16.55
CA LYS A 72 -9.03 -14.41 15.26
C LYS A 72 -8.26 -15.17 14.19
N LEU A 73 -7.01 -15.52 14.46
CA LEU A 73 -6.16 -16.22 13.49
C LEU A 73 -6.77 -17.56 13.08
N THR A 74 -7.29 -18.33 14.02
CA THR A 74 -7.94 -19.62 13.74
C THR A 74 -9.14 -19.47 12.82
N ILE A 75 -9.97 -18.45 13.03
CA ILE A 75 -11.10 -18.15 12.15
C ILE A 75 -10.58 -17.71 10.77
N MET A 76 -9.61 -16.80 10.71
CA MET A 76 -9.04 -16.28 9.45
C MET A 76 -8.39 -17.39 8.61
N GLN A 77 -7.71 -18.34 9.23
CA GLN A 77 -7.10 -19.49 8.54
C GLN A 77 -8.14 -20.44 7.93
N ALA A 78 -9.35 -20.49 8.49
CA ALA A 78 -10.45 -21.25 7.92
C ALA A 78 -11.14 -20.53 6.75
N MET A 79 -10.88 -19.23 6.55
CA MET A 79 -11.43 -18.45 5.44
C MET A 79 -10.69 -18.77 4.14
N THR A 80 -11.40 -18.72 3.03
CA THR A 80 -10.81 -18.76 1.68
C THR A 80 -10.11 -17.43 1.36
N SER A 81 -9.17 -17.42 0.40
CA SER A 81 -8.50 -16.19 -0.05
C SER A 81 -9.49 -15.10 -0.45
N SER A 82 -10.57 -15.44 -1.17
CA SER A 82 -11.59 -14.47 -1.58
C SER A 82 -12.37 -13.88 -0.40
N GLN A 83 -12.55 -14.64 0.70
CA GLN A 83 -13.18 -14.11 1.91
C GLN A 83 -12.21 -13.18 2.66
N LEU A 84 -10.93 -13.53 2.76
CA LEU A 84 -9.89 -12.67 3.35
C LEU A 84 -9.70 -11.36 2.58
N GLU A 85 -9.72 -11.41 1.24
CA GLU A 85 -9.63 -10.22 0.38
C GLU A 85 -10.75 -9.20 0.69
N LYS A 86 -11.96 -9.67 1.04
CA LYS A 86 -13.08 -8.80 1.42
C LYS A 86 -12.91 -8.14 2.79
N LEU A 87 -12.03 -8.67 3.62
CA LEU A 87 -11.68 -8.12 4.93
C LEU A 87 -10.56 -7.07 4.84
N VAL A 88 -9.68 -7.15 3.84
CA VAL A 88 -8.56 -6.21 3.63
C VAL A 88 -8.98 -4.73 3.66
N PRO A 89 -10.11 -4.30 3.06
CA PRO A 89 -10.54 -2.90 3.14
C PRO A 89 -10.90 -2.39 4.55
N MET A 90 -10.98 -3.29 5.54
CA MET A 90 -11.32 -2.97 6.93
C MET A 90 -10.08 -2.70 7.79
N LEU A 91 -8.89 -3.01 7.27
CA LEU A 91 -7.61 -2.68 7.88
C LEU A 91 -7.37 -1.18 7.86
N GLU A 92 -6.77 -0.66 8.92
CA GLU A 92 -6.31 0.72 8.94
C GLU A 92 -5.03 0.85 8.11
N GLN A 93 -4.70 2.09 7.71
CA GLN A 93 -3.55 2.35 6.86
C GLN A 93 -2.23 1.84 7.47
N ASP A 94 -2.07 1.97 8.78
CA ASP A 94 -0.87 1.48 9.46
C ASP A 94 -0.78 -0.06 9.44
N ASP A 95 -1.90 -0.78 9.52
CA ASP A 95 -1.93 -2.24 9.41
C ASP A 95 -1.58 -2.70 7.99
N LEU A 96 -2.07 -1.97 6.98
CA LEU A 96 -1.72 -2.22 5.58
C LEU A 96 -0.21 -2.02 5.35
N VAL A 97 0.37 -0.94 5.87
CA VAL A 97 1.82 -0.69 5.77
C VAL A 97 2.61 -1.75 6.54
N GLN A 98 2.16 -2.14 7.73
CA GLN A 98 2.80 -3.23 8.48
C GLN A 98 2.76 -4.55 7.72
N GLY A 99 1.65 -4.86 7.06
CA GLY A 99 1.50 -6.04 6.22
C GLY A 99 2.50 -6.11 5.06
N LEU A 100 3.01 -4.96 4.59
CA LEU A 100 4.06 -4.94 3.57
C LEU A 100 5.37 -5.59 4.03
N ASN A 101 5.61 -5.69 5.35
CA ASN A 101 6.78 -6.38 5.90
C ASN A 101 6.79 -7.88 5.61
N TYR A 102 5.68 -8.48 5.19
CA TYR A 102 5.66 -9.89 4.76
C TYR A 102 6.21 -10.11 3.36
N PHE A 103 6.36 -9.07 2.54
CA PHE A 103 6.97 -9.17 1.21
C PHE A 103 8.50 -9.11 1.27
N THR A 104 9.17 -9.67 0.25
CA THR A 104 10.59 -9.43 0.02
C THR A 104 10.82 -8.05 -0.62
N GLN A 105 12.06 -7.53 -0.58
CA GLN A 105 12.39 -6.27 -1.27
C GLN A 105 12.01 -6.33 -2.76
N ASP A 106 12.42 -7.40 -3.45
CA ASP A 106 12.13 -7.57 -4.88
C ASP A 106 10.61 -7.59 -5.16
N SER A 107 9.84 -8.26 -4.30
CA SER A 107 8.37 -8.29 -4.42
C SER A 107 7.75 -6.91 -4.21
N LEU A 108 8.24 -6.13 -3.24
CA LEU A 108 7.76 -4.76 -3.01
C LEU A 108 8.05 -3.86 -4.20
N LEU A 109 9.26 -3.95 -4.76
CA LEU A 109 9.63 -3.18 -5.94
C LEU A 109 8.77 -3.53 -7.15
N GLU A 110 8.46 -4.81 -7.36
CA GLU A 110 7.57 -5.24 -8.44
C GLU A 110 6.13 -4.72 -8.22
N LEU A 111 5.62 -4.78 -6.99
CA LEU A 111 4.31 -4.20 -6.64
C LEU A 111 4.26 -2.69 -6.92
N MET A 112 5.34 -1.96 -6.62
CA MET A 112 5.47 -0.53 -6.92
C MET A 112 5.47 -0.22 -8.42
N LYS A 113 5.67 -1.22 -9.30
CA LYS A 113 5.54 -1.00 -10.75
C LYS A 113 4.10 -0.91 -11.22
N HIS A 114 3.16 -1.41 -10.42
CA HIS A 114 1.75 -1.49 -10.77
C HIS A 114 0.89 -0.36 -10.17
N ILE A 115 1.47 0.51 -9.35
CA ILE A 115 0.78 1.69 -8.83
C ILE A 115 0.85 2.86 -9.84
N PRO A 116 -0.04 3.85 -9.72
CA PRO A 116 0.05 5.05 -10.55
C PRO A 116 1.40 5.74 -10.38
N LYS A 117 1.89 6.33 -11.47
CA LYS A 117 3.17 7.04 -11.49
C LYS A 117 3.27 8.12 -10.41
N GLU A 118 2.20 8.88 -10.20
CA GLU A 118 2.12 9.90 -9.15
C GLU A 118 2.41 9.33 -7.75
N GLU A 119 1.84 8.17 -7.42
CA GLU A 119 2.03 7.51 -6.12
C GLU A 119 3.46 6.95 -5.97
N LEU A 120 4.02 6.42 -7.06
CA LEU A 120 5.42 5.99 -7.10
C LEU A 120 6.37 7.18 -6.85
N VAL A 121 6.16 8.31 -7.54
CA VAL A 121 6.99 9.51 -7.36
C VAL A 121 6.89 10.02 -5.92
N LYS A 122 5.70 10.10 -5.33
CA LYS A 122 5.54 10.47 -3.91
C LYS A 122 6.35 9.55 -2.99
N THR A 123 6.26 8.24 -3.22
CA THR A 123 6.99 7.24 -2.43
C THR A 123 8.50 7.43 -2.56
N VAL A 124 9.01 7.72 -3.77
CA VAL A 124 10.42 8.01 -4.00
C VAL A 124 10.84 9.29 -3.28
N MET A 125 10.02 10.35 -3.32
CA MET A 125 10.33 11.64 -2.69
C MET A 125 10.30 11.57 -1.15
N GLU A 126 9.65 10.57 -0.57
CA GLU A 126 9.73 10.28 0.86
C GLU A 126 11.09 9.64 1.24
N MET A 127 11.73 8.94 0.30
CA MET A 127 13.03 8.28 0.51
C MET A 127 14.24 9.12 0.10
N PHE A 128 14.07 10.01 -0.87
CA PHE A 128 15.14 10.74 -1.53
C PHE A 128 14.78 12.21 -1.71
N SER A 129 15.76 13.09 -1.56
CA SER A 129 15.64 14.46 -2.06
C SER A 129 15.62 14.48 -3.59
N GLN A 130 15.07 15.54 -4.17
CA GLN A 130 15.07 15.74 -5.64
C GLN A 130 16.49 15.67 -6.23
N GLU A 131 17.47 16.27 -5.56
CA GLU A 131 18.88 16.24 -5.97
C GLU A 131 19.41 14.79 -6.04
N GLN A 132 19.15 13.99 -5.00
CA GLN A 132 19.54 12.57 -4.97
C GLN A 132 18.84 11.75 -6.07
N VAL A 133 17.56 12.01 -6.33
CA VAL A 133 16.84 11.36 -7.42
C VAL A 133 17.56 11.60 -8.74
N ILE A 134 17.90 12.86 -9.04
CA ILE A 134 18.61 13.24 -10.27
C ILE A 134 20.04 12.69 -10.29
N GLU A 135 20.75 12.69 -9.16
CA GLU A 135 22.10 12.17 -9.03
C GLU A 135 22.17 10.67 -9.35
N PHE A 136 21.20 9.89 -8.86
CA PHE A 136 21.16 8.45 -9.02
C PHE A 136 20.45 7.99 -10.29
N MET A 137 19.75 8.89 -10.97
CA MET A 137 19.04 8.61 -12.20
C MET A 137 20.00 8.19 -13.32
N PRO A 138 19.69 7.13 -14.10
CA PRO A 138 20.46 6.80 -15.29
C PRO A 138 20.48 7.97 -16.28
N GLU A 139 21.63 8.22 -16.89
CA GLU A 139 21.79 9.35 -17.82
C GLU A 139 20.78 9.33 -18.98
N LYS A 140 20.45 8.15 -19.49
CA LYS A 140 19.43 7.96 -20.53
C LYS A 140 18.05 8.49 -20.12
N GLU A 141 17.70 8.37 -18.84
CA GLU A 141 16.43 8.88 -18.31
C GLU A 141 16.45 10.41 -18.24
N LEU A 142 17.59 11.01 -17.87
CA LEU A 142 17.79 12.46 -17.93
C LEU A 142 17.67 12.95 -19.37
N ASP A 143 18.33 12.29 -20.32
CA ASP A 143 18.24 12.58 -21.75
C ASP A 143 16.78 12.53 -22.23
N ASN A 144 16.03 11.50 -21.85
CA ASN A 144 14.62 11.37 -22.21
C ASN A 144 13.81 12.57 -21.69
N VAL A 145 13.96 12.96 -20.43
CA VAL A 145 13.21 14.10 -19.86
C VAL A 145 13.56 15.41 -20.56
N LEU A 146 14.85 15.64 -20.85
CA LEU A 146 15.31 16.86 -21.49
C LEU A 146 14.99 16.92 -22.99
N THR A 147 14.70 15.77 -23.62
CA THR A 147 14.44 15.62 -25.06
C THR A 147 13.03 15.10 -25.37
N ASP A 148 12.09 15.10 -24.42
CA ASP A 148 10.70 14.74 -24.67
C ASP A 148 9.91 15.96 -25.21
N PHE A 149 10.05 16.22 -26.53
CA PHE A 149 9.44 17.35 -27.26
C PHE A 149 7.94 17.25 -27.46
N ASP A 150 7.30 16.14 -27.06
CA ASP A 150 5.84 16.10 -26.99
C ASP A 150 5.30 17.01 -25.87
N THR A 151 6.20 17.54 -25.03
CA THR A 151 5.93 18.67 -24.15
C THR A 151 6.18 19.97 -24.94
N ASP A 152 5.10 20.67 -25.25
CA ASP A 152 5.02 22.02 -25.86
C ASP A 152 6.37 22.77 -25.92
N LYS A 153 6.93 22.95 -27.12
CA LYS A 153 8.23 23.63 -27.35
C LYS A 153 8.26 25.00 -26.65
N GLU A 154 7.11 25.67 -26.56
CA GLU A 154 6.96 26.94 -25.85
C GLU A 154 7.22 26.80 -24.35
N ARG A 155 6.76 25.70 -23.73
CA ARG A 155 6.96 25.39 -22.32
C ARG A 155 8.40 24.99 -22.01
N ILE A 156 9.08 24.28 -22.92
CA ILE A 156 10.51 24.00 -22.78
C ILE A 156 11.30 25.29 -22.85
N LEU A 157 11.05 26.14 -23.86
CA LEU A 157 11.70 27.45 -23.98
C LEU A 157 11.41 28.36 -22.77
N GLU A 158 10.22 28.24 -22.16
CA GLU A 158 9.90 28.91 -20.91
C GLU A 158 10.73 28.40 -19.74
N ASN A 159 10.87 27.08 -19.60
CA ASN A 159 11.75 26.48 -18.59
C ASN A 159 13.21 26.90 -18.79
N LEU A 160 13.65 27.12 -20.05
CA LEU A 160 15.01 27.58 -20.33
C LEU A 160 15.31 28.98 -19.76
N LYS A 161 14.29 29.83 -19.55
CA LYS A 161 14.46 31.19 -18.99
C LYS A 161 15.03 31.19 -17.58
N SER A 162 14.86 30.08 -16.88
CA SER A 162 15.29 29.92 -15.50
C SER A 162 16.67 29.28 -15.37
N ILE A 163 17.24 28.84 -16.48
CA ILE A 163 18.54 28.21 -16.51
C ILE A 163 19.61 29.31 -16.50
N PRO A 164 20.71 29.13 -15.75
CA PRO A 164 21.85 30.02 -15.82
C PRO A 164 22.43 30.15 -17.24
N GLU A 165 22.80 31.37 -17.63
CA GLU A 165 23.29 31.72 -18.97
C GLU A 165 24.39 30.79 -19.50
N MET A 166 25.31 30.38 -18.62
CA MET A 166 26.41 29.46 -18.93
C MET A 166 25.94 28.14 -19.56
N TYR A 167 24.80 27.58 -19.12
CA TYR A 167 24.28 26.34 -19.70
C TYR A 167 23.60 26.59 -21.05
N LEU A 168 22.94 27.74 -21.22
CA LEU A 168 22.36 28.15 -22.50
C LEU A 168 23.46 28.33 -23.56
N GLN A 169 24.58 28.94 -23.18
CA GLN A 169 25.77 29.08 -24.03
C GLN A 169 26.30 27.72 -24.48
N GLN A 170 26.43 26.77 -23.55
CA GLN A 170 26.91 25.42 -23.85
C GLN A 170 25.98 24.64 -24.80
N ILE A 171 24.66 24.80 -24.67
CA ILE A 171 23.70 24.19 -25.59
C ILE A 171 23.92 24.74 -27.01
N VAL A 172 24.03 26.06 -27.15
CA VAL A 172 24.28 26.71 -28.45
C VAL A 172 25.63 26.24 -29.03
N GLU A 173 26.70 26.29 -28.25
CA GLU A 173 28.06 25.84 -28.64
C GLU A 173 28.09 24.39 -29.11
N SER A 174 27.33 23.51 -28.45
CA SER A 174 27.29 22.09 -28.82
C SER A 174 26.65 21.83 -30.19
N ILE A 175 25.83 22.76 -30.69
CA ILE A 175 25.15 22.68 -31.99
C ILE A 175 25.97 23.40 -33.06
N THR A 176 26.39 24.63 -32.78
CA THR A 176 27.06 25.50 -33.75
C THR A 176 28.54 25.16 -33.90
N GLY A 177 29.17 24.59 -32.87
CA GLY A 177 30.62 24.41 -32.78
C GLY A 177 31.39 25.73 -32.55
N GLU A 178 30.69 26.83 -32.29
CA GLU A 178 31.24 28.17 -32.12
C GLU A 178 30.87 28.72 -30.75
N GLU A 179 31.77 29.50 -30.13
CA GLU A 179 31.55 30.16 -28.84
C GLU A 179 30.25 30.97 -28.85
N ALA A 180 29.35 30.68 -27.92
CA ALA A 180 28.04 31.29 -27.90
C ALA A 180 28.12 32.71 -27.34
N GLN A 181 27.57 33.67 -28.09
CA GLN A 181 27.53 35.07 -27.68
C GLN A 181 26.09 35.54 -27.51
N GLY A 182 25.89 36.37 -26.48
CA GLY A 182 24.60 36.98 -26.19
C GLY A 182 24.15 36.72 -24.76
N ASN A 183 23.09 37.42 -24.39
CA ASN A 183 22.43 37.22 -23.10
C ASN A 183 21.46 36.03 -23.14
N SER A 184 21.01 35.58 -21.97
CA SER A 184 20.07 34.46 -21.80
C SER A 184 18.87 34.47 -22.76
N ASN A 185 18.24 35.63 -23.02
CA ASN A 185 17.08 35.71 -23.92
C ASN A 185 17.46 35.48 -25.39
N GLU A 186 18.61 36.00 -25.82
CA GLU A 186 19.13 35.81 -27.18
C GLU A 186 19.49 34.34 -27.41
N LEU A 187 20.11 33.70 -26.43
CA LEU A 187 20.46 32.29 -26.48
C LEU A 187 19.21 31.39 -26.55
N ILE A 188 18.17 31.69 -25.76
CA ILE A 188 16.89 30.95 -25.82
C ILE A 188 16.23 31.10 -27.19
N LEU A 189 16.27 32.29 -27.80
CA LEU A 189 15.74 32.51 -29.14
C LEU A 189 16.52 31.72 -30.20
N GLN A 190 17.86 31.65 -30.09
CA GLN A 190 18.69 30.82 -30.96
C GLN A 190 18.35 29.33 -30.79
N ILE A 191 18.23 28.87 -29.54
CA ILE A 191 17.84 27.49 -29.22
C ILE A 191 16.46 27.15 -29.82
N GLY A 192 15.51 28.08 -29.74
CA GLY A 192 14.17 27.92 -30.32
C GLY A 192 14.15 27.84 -31.86
N GLN A 193 15.18 28.36 -32.53
CA GLN A 193 15.30 28.30 -33.99
C GLN A 193 15.95 27.01 -34.50
N PHE A 194 16.59 26.23 -33.62
CA PHE A 194 17.14 24.93 -33.99
C PHE A 194 16.02 23.94 -34.34
N GLY A 195 16.33 23.05 -35.28
CA GLY A 195 15.47 21.91 -35.59
C GLY A 195 15.46 20.93 -34.41
N ASP A 196 14.38 20.15 -34.28
CA ASP A 196 14.19 19.22 -33.15
C ASP A 196 15.38 18.25 -32.99
N GLN A 197 15.97 17.84 -34.11
CA GLN A 197 17.11 16.92 -34.11
C GLN A 197 18.41 17.59 -33.63
N ASP A 198 18.64 18.84 -34.00
CA ASP A 198 19.82 19.60 -33.56
C ASP A 198 19.75 19.87 -32.06
N TYR A 199 18.57 20.26 -31.55
CA TYR A 199 18.35 20.39 -30.12
C TYR A 199 18.56 19.06 -29.39
N LYS A 200 17.98 17.95 -29.88
CA LYS A 200 18.17 16.61 -29.27
C LYS A 200 19.65 16.31 -29.12
N ASN A 201 20.40 16.46 -30.20
CA ASN A 201 21.83 16.19 -30.23
C ASN A 201 22.58 17.06 -29.21
N ALA A 202 22.26 18.35 -29.14
CA ALA A 202 22.84 19.31 -28.20
C ALA A 202 22.71 18.86 -26.75
N ILE A 203 21.48 18.60 -26.34
CA ILE A 203 21.12 18.20 -24.99
C ILE A 203 21.77 16.86 -24.63
N THR A 204 21.74 15.88 -25.55
CA THR A 204 22.37 14.58 -25.32
C THR A 204 23.91 14.63 -25.29
N ASN A 205 24.52 15.68 -25.85
CA ASN A 205 25.97 15.86 -25.86
C ASN A 205 26.50 16.68 -24.66
N LEU A 206 25.62 17.22 -23.82
CA LEU A 206 26.01 17.89 -22.59
C LEU A 206 26.80 16.93 -21.68
N GLN A 207 27.74 17.46 -20.90
CA GLN A 207 28.47 16.67 -19.92
C GLN A 207 27.52 16.15 -18.83
N PRO A 208 27.79 14.98 -18.22
CA PRO A 208 26.87 14.37 -17.24
C PRO A 208 26.50 15.27 -16.04
N ALA A 209 27.43 16.13 -15.59
CA ALA A 209 27.15 17.09 -14.52
C ALA A 209 26.19 18.20 -14.97
N GLN A 210 26.33 18.67 -16.22
CA GLN A 210 25.48 19.70 -16.81
C GLN A 210 24.07 19.16 -17.05
N LYS A 211 23.94 17.92 -17.54
CA LYS A 211 22.65 17.24 -17.69
C LYS A 211 21.91 17.15 -16.36
N ARG A 212 22.60 16.70 -15.32
CA ARG A 212 22.02 16.61 -13.97
C ARG A 212 21.55 17.96 -13.45
N GLU A 213 22.40 18.99 -13.52
CA GLU A 213 22.00 20.34 -13.10
C GLU A 213 20.77 20.84 -13.88
N LEU A 214 20.79 20.69 -15.20
CA LEU A 214 19.71 21.12 -16.07
C LEU A 214 18.39 20.38 -15.74
N THR A 215 18.44 19.05 -15.62
CA THR A 215 17.26 18.28 -15.23
C THR A 215 16.78 18.64 -13.83
N TYR A 216 17.67 18.87 -12.88
CA TYR A 216 17.31 19.32 -11.54
C TYR A 216 16.59 20.68 -11.57
N LEU A 217 17.13 21.67 -12.28
CA LEU A 217 16.48 22.98 -12.42
C LEU A 217 15.09 22.86 -13.04
N MET A 218 14.96 22.10 -14.13
CA MET A 218 13.67 21.88 -14.80
C MET A 218 12.67 21.17 -13.89
N THR A 219 13.08 20.10 -13.21
CA THR A 219 12.19 19.31 -12.34
C THR A 219 11.84 20.02 -11.03
N ASN A 220 12.70 20.91 -10.53
CA ASN A 220 12.41 21.73 -9.35
C ASN A 220 11.33 22.79 -9.64
N GLN A 221 11.33 23.36 -10.85
CA GLN A 221 10.27 24.28 -11.30
C GLN A 221 9.01 23.53 -11.72
N GLU A 222 9.25 22.45 -12.43
CA GLU A 222 8.39 21.41 -12.98
C GLU A 222 8.22 20.10 -12.19
N PRO A 223 7.71 20.00 -10.94
CA PRO A 223 7.75 18.71 -10.22
C PRO A 223 7.05 17.54 -10.93
N LYS A 224 6.09 17.83 -11.82
CA LYS A 224 5.45 16.79 -12.65
C LYS A 224 6.40 16.11 -13.63
N LEU A 225 7.54 16.72 -13.97
CA LEU A 225 8.55 16.10 -14.82
C LEU A 225 9.16 14.85 -14.18
N PHE A 226 9.11 14.69 -12.85
CA PHE A 226 9.51 13.44 -12.21
C PHE A 226 8.65 12.25 -12.64
N GLU A 227 7.41 12.48 -13.09
CA GLU A 227 6.54 11.41 -13.60
C GLU A 227 7.00 10.88 -14.97
N LYS A 228 7.87 11.61 -15.67
CA LYS A 228 8.42 11.22 -16.98
C LYS A 228 9.50 10.15 -16.89
N PHE A 229 10.18 10.04 -15.75
CA PHE A 229 11.15 8.97 -15.53
C PHE A 229 10.49 7.59 -15.51
N SER A 230 11.17 6.59 -16.07
CA SER A 230 10.65 5.23 -16.12
C SER A 230 10.48 4.63 -14.73
N THR A 231 9.50 3.74 -14.60
CA THR A 231 9.22 3.04 -13.33
C THR A 231 10.41 2.15 -12.96
N ASP A 232 11.01 1.48 -13.96
CA ASP A 232 12.17 0.64 -13.74
C ASP A 232 13.36 1.44 -13.20
N ALA A 233 13.60 2.66 -13.69
CA ALA A 233 14.65 3.53 -13.16
C ALA A 233 14.45 3.82 -11.67
N TYR A 234 13.23 4.18 -11.25
CA TYR A 234 12.91 4.38 -9.83
C TYR A 234 13.16 3.12 -9.00
N THR A 235 12.61 1.97 -9.42
CA THR A 235 12.79 0.72 -8.67
C THR A 235 14.27 0.30 -8.59
N HIS A 236 15.07 0.60 -9.62
CA HIS A 236 16.51 0.35 -9.60
C HIS A 236 17.24 1.22 -8.59
N ILE A 237 16.92 2.53 -8.53
CA ILE A 237 17.51 3.45 -7.55
C ILE A 237 17.16 3.00 -6.13
N ILE A 238 15.88 2.67 -5.87
CA ILE A 238 15.44 2.18 -4.57
C ILE A 238 16.20 0.92 -4.17
N ASN A 239 16.28 -0.07 -5.08
CA ASN A 239 16.99 -1.32 -4.79
C ASN A 239 18.48 -1.13 -4.48
N ARG A 240 19.11 -0.14 -5.10
CA ARG A 240 20.55 0.12 -4.95
C ARG A 240 20.85 0.90 -3.67
N GLU A 241 19.99 1.85 -3.31
CA GLU A 241 20.30 2.88 -2.31
C GLU A 241 19.48 2.78 -1.01
N ARG A 242 18.45 1.94 -0.96
CA ARG A 242 17.56 1.80 0.20
C ARG A 242 17.35 0.34 0.58
N ASP A 243 17.23 0.11 1.87
CA ASP A 243 16.83 -1.20 2.38
C ASP A 243 15.30 -1.35 2.37
N LYS A 244 14.85 -2.55 2.74
CA LYS A 244 13.42 -2.88 2.80
C LYS A 244 12.68 -2.06 3.85
N GLU A 245 13.31 -1.78 4.99
CA GLU A 245 12.64 -1.08 6.08
C GLU A 245 12.31 0.35 5.66
N ASP A 246 13.26 1.03 5.02
CA ASP A 246 13.08 2.36 4.45
C ASP A 246 12.01 2.36 3.33
N THR A 247 12.04 1.37 2.42
CA THR A 247 11.02 1.22 1.37
C THR A 247 9.62 1.10 1.98
N VAL A 248 9.42 0.22 2.96
CA VAL A 248 8.11 0.00 3.59
C VAL A 248 7.62 1.26 4.30
N LYS A 249 8.49 1.97 5.03
CA LYS A 249 8.13 3.24 5.68
C LYS A 249 7.64 4.28 4.68
N ALA A 250 8.34 4.42 3.56
CA ALA A 250 7.98 5.38 2.53
C ALA A 250 6.64 5.08 1.86
N MET A 251 6.28 3.80 1.74
CA MET A 251 4.99 3.39 1.16
C MET A 251 3.77 3.82 1.98
N ARG A 252 3.95 4.38 3.19
CA ARG A 252 2.86 5.00 3.96
C ARG A 252 2.18 6.14 3.20
N VAL A 253 2.86 6.84 2.29
CA VAL A 253 2.23 7.93 1.52
C VAL A 253 1.31 7.44 0.39
N ILE A 254 1.33 6.14 0.08
CA ILE A 254 0.49 5.53 -0.94
C ILE A 254 -0.97 5.47 -0.44
N LYS A 255 -1.92 5.80 -1.32
CA LYS A 255 -3.34 5.72 -0.96
C LYS A 255 -3.78 4.30 -0.56
N PRO A 256 -4.69 4.16 0.42
CA PRO A 256 -5.11 2.86 0.94
C PRO A 256 -5.58 1.88 -0.13
N GLU A 257 -6.29 2.31 -1.17
CA GLU A 257 -6.80 1.42 -2.22
C GLU A 257 -5.70 0.69 -3.00
N TYR A 258 -4.51 1.27 -3.11
CA TYR A 258 -3.36 0.62 -3.75
C TYR A 258 -2.63 -0.30 -2.77
N LEU A 259 -2.49 0.12 -1.51
CA LEU A 259 -1.94 -0.72 -0.45
C LEU A 259 -2.79 -1.98 -0.24
N GLN A 260 -4.12 -1.85 -0.25
CA GLN A 260 -5.06 -2.98 -0.17
C GLN A 260 -4.81 -3.97 -1.31
N LYS A 261 -4.67 -3.49 -2.56
CA LYS A 261 -4.35 -4.35 -3.71
C LYS A 261 -3.02 -5.07 -3.55
N MET A 262 -2.00 -4.41 -2.99
CA MET A 262 -0.72 -5.03 -2.70
C MET A 262 -0.87 -6.14 -1.66
N ILE A 263 -1.54 -5.87 -0.54
CA ILE A 263 -1.77 -6.83 0.54
C ILE A 263 -2.53 -8.07 0.05
N THR A 264 -3.49 -7.91 -0.88
CA THR A 264 -4.20 -9.07 -1.47
C THR A 264 -3.30 -10.01 -2.29
N GLN A 265 -2.06 -9.61 -2.63
CA GLN A 265 -1.09 -10.49 -3.29
C GLN A 265 -0.33 -11.40 -2.31
N LEU A 266 -0.55 -11.24 -0.99
CA LEU A 266 0.04 -12.14 0.00
C LEU A 266 -0.55 -13.56 -0.15
N PRO A 267 0.28 -14.60 0.06
CA PRO A 267 -0.20 -15.95 0.32
C PRO A 267 -1.28 -15.99 1.41
N GLN A 268 -2.23 -16.93 1.30
CA GLN A 268 -3.39 -16.99 2.20
C GLN A 268 -3.02 -17.06 3.68
N ASP A 269 -1.96 -17.79 4.02
CA ASP A 269 -1.43 -17.91 5.38
C ASP A 269 -0.94 -16.56 5.90
N LEU A 270 -0.17 -15.80 5.13
CA LEU A 270 0.30 -14.47 5.52
C LEU A 270 -0.83 -13.43 5.53
N LEU A 271 -1.74 -13.51 4.56
CA LEU A 271 -2.92 -12.65 4.51
C LEU A 271 -3.79 -12.85 5.75
N SER A 272 -3.98 -14.09 6.20
CA SER A 272 -4.74 -14.42 7.40
C SER A 272 -4.14 -13.76 8.65
N ILE A 273 -2.81 -13.71 8.75
CA ILE A 273 -2.08 -13.05 9.84
C ILE A 273 -2.30 -11.54 9.78
N VAL A 274 -2.13 -10.91 8.61
CA VAL A 274 -2.34 -9.46 8.46
C VAL A 274 -3.78 -9.07 8.82
N THR A 275 -4.77 -9.84 8.37
CA THR A 275 -6.18 -9.55 8.67
C THR A 275 -6.56 -9.69 10.15
N THR A 276 -5.73 -10.34 10.99
CA THR A 276 -5.97 -10.36 12.45
C THR A 276 -5.93 -8.97 13.08
N GLN A 277 -5.26 -8.00 12.45
CA GLN A 277 -5.16 -6.62 12.93
C GLN A 277 -6.48 -5.84 12.78
N ILE A 278 -7.47 -6.38 12.06
CA ILE A 278 -8.79 -5.76 11.94
C ILE A 278 -9.40 -5.57 13.33
N ASP A 279 -9.96 -4.39 13.56
CA ASP A 279 -10.71 -4.07 14.77
C ASP A 279 -11.74 -5.16 15.10
N THR A 280 -11.82 -5.52 16.39
CA THR A 280 -12.62 -6.66 16.84
C THR A 280 -14.11 -6.46 16.56
N GLU A 281 -14.64 -5.26 16.75
CA GLU A 281 -16.05 -4.97 16.50
C GLU A 281 -16.35 -5.05 14.99
N LYS A 282 -15.48 -4.46 14.16
CA LYS A 282 -15.57 -4.54 12.70
C LYS A 282 -15.52 -6.00 12.19
N PHE A 283 -14.65 -6.82 12.78
CA PHE A 283 -14.53 -8.23 12.43
C PHE A 283 -15.78 -9.02 12.83
N ALA A 284 -16.26 -8.85 14.06
CA ALA A 284 -17.48 -9.48 14.56
C ALA A 284 -18.72 -9.10 13.72
N ASP A 285 -18.87 -7.82 13.36
CA ASP A 285 -19.92 -7.35 12.45
C ASP A 285 -19.83 -8.05 11.08
N SER A 286 -18.62 -8.25 10.55
CA SER A 286 -18.42 -8.95 9.28
C SER A 286 -18.76 -10.44 9.36
N LEU A 287 -18.48 -11.11 10.48
CA LEU A 287 -18.90 -12.49 10.69
C LEU A 287 -20.43 -12.63 10.67
N ILE A 288 -21.14 -11.66 11.23
CA ILE A 288 -22.61 -11.64 11.24
C ILE A 288 -23.17 -11.31 9.85
N ASN A 289 -22.73 -10.20 9.25
CA ASN A 289 -23.39 -9.61 8.09
C ASN A 289 -22.83 -10.11 6.74
N LYS A 290 -21.56 -10.53 6.70
CA LYS A 290 -20.87 -10.90 5.46
C LYS A 290 -20.49 -12.38 5.38
N PHE A 291 -20.25 -13.03 6.51
CA PHE A 291 -19.82 -14.43 6.57
C PHE A 291 -20.61 -15.29 7.58
N PRO A 292 -21.96 -15.26 7.57
CA PRO A 292 -22.77 -16.03 8.51
C PRO A 292 -22.51 -17.54 8.44
N GLU A 293 -22.04 -18.04 7.30
CA GLU A 293 -21.67 -19.44 7.12
C GLU A 293 -20.42 -19.85 7.91
N LEU A 294 -19.47 -18.92 8.14
CA LEU A 294 -18.30 -19.16 8.97
C LEU A 294 -18.67 -19.10 10.44
N LEU A 295 -19.52 -18.14 10.81
CA LEU A 295 -20.09 -18.02 12.14
C LEU A 295 -20.77 -19.34 12.57
N ALA A 296 -21.61 -19.90 11.71
CA ALA A 296 -22.26 -21.19 11.98
C ALA A 296 -21.26 -22.35 12.19
N GLN A 297 -20.08 -22.31 11.56
CA GLN A 297 -19.10 -23.39 11.63
C GLN A 297 -18.32 -23.43 12.94
N PHE A 298 -17.99 -22.27 13.53
CA PHE A 298 -17.30 -22.25 14.83
C PHE A 298 -18.26 -22.25 16.02
N VAL A 299 -19.48 -21.71 15.88
CA VAL A 299 -20.54 -21.83 16.89
C VAL A 299 -20.90 -23.30 17.15
N ALA A 300 -20.95 -24.12 16.10
CA ALA A 300 -21.24 -25.55 16.19
C ALA A 300 -20.05 -26.42 16.61
N ALA A 301 -18.86 -25.84 16.77
CA ALA A 301 -17.60 -26.55 16.94
C ALA A 301 -16.82 -26.20 18.22
N GLY A 302 -16.99 -24.99 18.75
CA GLY A 302 -16.40 -24.51 20.00
C GLY A 302 -17.29 -24.76 21.21
#